data_AF-A0A955ZFH0-F1
#
_entry.id   AF-A0A955ZFH0-F1
#
_cell.length_a   1.000
_cell.length_b   1.000
_cell.length_c   1.000
_cell.angle_alpha   90.00
_cell.angle_beta   90.00
_cell.angle_gamma   90.00
#
_symmetry.space_group_name_H-M   'P 1'
#
loop_
_entity.id
_entity.type
_entity.pdbx_description
1 polymer ?
#
loop_
_entity_poly.entity_id
_entity_poly.type
_entity_poly.pdbx_seq_one_letter_code
_entity_poly.pdbx_strand_id
1 'polypeptide(L)'
;MFVIARRRGQRVIIGSDLEIVVTEVHRGTVKLGIVAPKSQTILRGEVFDAIERANREACTTSLDDARSCVAPPRSVPPAQD
;
A
#
# COMPACT_ATOMS: atom_id res chain seq x y z
N MET A 1 -10.31 2.46 18.87
CA MET A 1 -10.19 3.83 18.32
C MET A 1 -9.62 4.74 19.41
N PHE A 2 -8.50 5.43 19.18
CA PHE A 2 -7.89 6.38 20.12
C PHE A 2 -7.98 7.78 19.52
N VAL A 3 -8.51 8.76 20.27
CA VAL A 3 -8.84 10.08 19.75
C VAL A 3 -8.08 11.15 20.52
N ILE A 4 -7.31 11.97 19.81
CA ILE A 4 -6.58 13.09 20.38
C ILE A 4 -6.73 14.32 19.50
N ALA A 5 -6.98 15.47 20.13
CA ALA A 5 -6.98 16.75 19.45
C ALA A 5 -5.55 17.31 19.39
N ARG A 6 -5.14 17.77 18.21
CA ARG A 6 -3.84 18.43 17.97
C ARG A 6 -4.07 19.76 17.25
N ARG A 7 -3.20 20.73 17.50
CA ARG A 7 -3.15 22.01 16.78
C ARG A 7 -2.09 21.97 15.69
N ARG A 8 -2.13 22.94 14.76
CA ARG A 8 -1.12 23.10 13.71
C ARG A 8 0.29 23.13 14.32
N GLY A 9 1.23 22.39 13.72
CA GLY A 9 2.61 22.26 14.16
C GLY A 9 2.83 21.25 15.29
N GLN A 10 1.78 20.62 15.82
CA GLN A 10 1.94 19.52 16.77
C GLN A 10 2.14 18.19 16.05
N ARG A 11 2.83 17.27 16.73
CA ARG A 11 3.12 15.93 16.24
C ARG A 11 2.65 14.83 17.18
N VAL A 12 2.42 13.66 16.63
CA VAL A 12 2.03 12.42 17.31
C VAL A 12 3.06 11.36 16.94
N ILE A 13 3.66 10.73 17.94
CA ILE A 13 4.64 9.67 17.75
C ILE A 13 3.94 8.34 18.04
N ILE A 14 4.08 7.37 17.13
CA ILE A 14 3.52 6.02 17.26
C ILE A 14 4.69 5.03 17.30
N GLY A 15 4.83 4.31 18.41
CA GLY A 15 5.98 3.43 18.61
C GLY A 15 7.29 4.21 18.69
N SER A 16 8.29 3.80 17.91
CA SER A 16 9.64 4.37 17.93
C SER A 16 9.97 5.21 16.69
N ASP A 17 9.36 4.88 15.54
CA ASP A 17 9.84 5.34 14.23
C ASP A 17 8.76 6.05 13.38
N LEU A 18 7.50 6.09 13.84
CA LEU A 18 6.42 6.79 13.14
C LEU A 18 6.13 8.14 13.80
N GLU A 19 6.20 9.20 13.02
CA GLU A 19 5.81 10.55 13.44
C GLU A 19 4.77 11.12 12.47
N ILE A 20 3.61 11.52 13.01
CA ILE A 20 2.55 12.20 12.28
C ILE A 20 2.56 13.67 12.70
N VAL A 21 2.78 14.58 11.76
CA VAL A 21 2.85 16.02 11.97
C VAL A 21 1.64 16.69 11.34
N VAL A 22 0.99 17.59 12.08
CA VAL A 22 -0.08 18.43 11.53
C VAL A 22 0.52 19.64 10.84
N THR A 23 0.68 19.58 9.52
CA THR A 23 1.32 20.66 8.73
C THR A 23 0.42 21.89 8.66
N GLU A 24 -0.83 21.70 8.27
CA GLU A 24 -1.82 22.78 8.14
C GLU A 24 -3.22 22.31 8.48
N VAL A 25 -4.02 23.23 9.02
CA VAL A 25 -5.44 23.03 9.27
C VAL A 25 -6.18 24.12 8.52
N HIS A 26 -6.97 23.73 7.53
CA HIS A 26 -7.96 24.56 6.87
C HIS A 26 -9.36 24.16 7.36
N ARG A 27 -10.36 25.02 7.15
CA ARG A 27 -11.76 24.80 7.56
C ARG A 27 -12.33 23.54 6.88
N GLY A 28 -12.11 22.38 7.48
CA GLY A 28 -12.58 21.07 7.00
C GLY A 28 -11.50 20.14 6.44
N THR A 29 -10.28 20.62 6.19
CA THR A 29 -9.19 19.80 5.64
C THR A 29 -7.92 19.96 6.46
N VAL A 30 -7.32 18.84 6.85
CA VAL A 30 -6.06 18.80 7.60
C VAL A 30 -5.00 18.19 6.70
N LYS A 31 -3.88 18.90 6.55
CA LYS A 31 -2.68 18.35 5.91
C LYS A 31 -1.85 17.66 6.99
N LEU A 32 -1.65 16.36 6.80
CA LEU A 32 -0.82 15.53 7.67
C LEU A 32 0.49 15.20 6.94
N GLY A 33 1.62 15.51 7.57
CA GLY A 33 2.91 14.95 7.21
C GLY A 33 3.11 13.65 7.97
N ILE A 34 3.56 12.59 7.28
CA ILE A 34 3.89 11.31 7.90
C ILE A 34 5.36 11.08 7.65
N VAL A 35 6.12 10.91 8.73
CA VAL A 35 7.53 10.52 8.71
C VAL A 35 7.59 9.09 9.22
N ALA A 36 8.07 8.19 8.37
CA ALA A 36 8.24 6.79 8.69
C ALA A 36 9.54 6.28 8.05
N PRO A 37 10.18 5.24 8.63
CA PRO A 37 11.28 4.54 7.99
C PRO A 37 10.79 3.79 6.74
N LYS A 38 11.70 3.54 5.79
CA LYS A 38 11.40 2.81 4.53
C LYS A 38 10.90 1.37 4.75
N SER A 39 11.11 0.82 5.95
CA SER A 39 10.59 -0.50 6.34
C SER A 39 9.07 -0.51 6.52
N GLN A 40 8.44 0.65 6.76
CA GLN A 40 7.00 0.76 6.88
C GLN A 40 6.37 1.40 5.65
N THR A 41 5.39 0.70 5.08
CA THR A 41 4.66 1.17 3.91
C THR A 41 3.55 2.13 4.34
N ILE A 42 3.59 3.36 3.82
CA ILE A 42 2.51 4.34 3.99
C ILE A 42 1.62 4.29 2.75
N LEU A 43 0.37 3.89 2.92
CA LEU A 43 -0.63 3.89 1.87
C LEU A 43 -1.78 4.83 2.24
N ARG A 44 -2.44 5.36 1.22
CA ARG A 44 -3.72 6.04 1.40
C ARG A 44 -4.80 4.98 1.64
N GLY A 45 -5.76 5.25 2.52
CA GLY A 45 -6.74 4.24 2.96
C GLY A 45 -7.51 3.62 1.79
N GLU A 46 -7.89 4.42 0.81
CA GLU A 46 -8.58 3.95 -0.39
C GLU A 46 -7.73 2.99 -1.25
N VAL A 47 -6.41 3.16 -1.23
CA VAL A 47 -5.48 2.29 -1.95
C VAL A 47 -5.30 0.99 -1.17
N PHE A 48 -5.24 1.06 0.15
CA PHE A 48 -5.18 -0.12 1.00
C PHE A 48 -6.41 -1.02 0.80
N ASP A 49 -7.61 -0.44 0.84
CA ASP A 49 -8.86 -1.18 0.65
C ASP A 49 -8.96 -1.83 -0.74
N ALA A 50 -8.49 -1.13 -1.77
CA ALA A 50 -8.45 -1.67 -3.13
C ALA A 50 -7.48 -2.85 -3.27
N ILE A 51 -6.29 -2.76 -2.65
CA ILE A 51 -5.31 -3.84 -2.65
C ILE A 51 -5.81 -5.04 -1.84
N GLU A 52 -6.41 -4.81 -0.67
CA GLU A 52 -6.94 -5.90 0.16
C GLU A 52 -8.05 -6.65 -0.57
N ARG A 53 -8.95 -5.93 -1.25
CA ARG A 53 -10.00 -6.54 -2.07
C ARG A 53 -9.42 -7.34 -3.24
N ALA A 54 -8.48 -6.77 -3.99
CA ALA A 54 -7.84 -7.46 -5.12
C ALA A 54 -7.08 -8.71 -4.67
N ASN A 55 -6.35 -8.65 -3.55
CA ASN A 55 -5.67 -9.80 -2.98
C ASN A 55 -6.65 -10.89 -2.54
N ARG A 56 -7.80 -10.51 -1.97
CA ARG A 56 -8.85 -11.45 -1.58
C ARG A 56 -9.48 -12.13 -2.80
N GLU A 57 -9.78 -11.38 -3.85
CA GLU A 57 -10.30 -11.90 -5.12
C GLU A 57 -9.28 -12.84 -5.81
N ALA A 58 -8.00 -12.46 -5.83
CA ALA A 58 -6.93 -13.30 -6.36
C ALA A 58 -6.75 -14.60 -5.55
N CYS A 59 -6.85 -14.56 -4.22
CA CYS A 59 -6.83 -15.76 -3.38
C CYS A 59 -8.06 -16.66 -3.55
N THR A 60 -9.19 -16.15 -4.03
CA THR A 60 -10.39 -16.97 -4.34
C THR A 60 -10.35 -17.61 -5.72
N THR A 61 -9.37 -17.26 -6.57
CA THR A 61 -9.20 -17.90 -7.87
C THR A 61 -8.58 -19.28 -7.67
N SER A 62 -9.37 -20.33 -7.90
CA SER A 62 -8.95 -21.73 -7.74
C SER A 62 -7.70 -22.05 -8.56
N LEU A 63 -6.84 -22.92 -8.01
CA LEU A 63 -5.57 -23.36 -8.60
C LEU A 63 -5.68 -23.98 -10.01
N ASP A 64 -6.91 -24.29 -10.45
CA ASP A 64 -7.20 -24.81 -11.79
C ASP A 64 -6.96 -23.77 -12.90
N ASP A 65 -7.25 -22.48 -12.67
CA ASP A 65 -7.04 -21.45 -13.70
C ASP A 65 -5.56 -21.08 -13.89
N ALA A 66 -4.78 -21.10 -12.80
CA ALA A 66 -3.35 -20.76 -12.85
C ALA A 66 -2.49 -21.77 -13.64
N ARG A 67 -2.96 -23.03 -13.77
CA ARG A 67 -2.29 -24.06 -14.58
C ARG A 67 -2.45 -23.85 -16.08
N SER A 68 -3.53 -23.17 -16.51
CA SER A 68 -3.79 -22.88 -17.93
C SER A 68 -2.86 -21.78 -18.49
N CYS A 69 -2.35 -20.91 -17.61
CA CYS A 69 -1.52 -19.75 -17.99
C CYS A 69 -0.04 -20.07 -18.23
N VAL A 70 0.46 -21.25 -17.85
CA VAL A 70 1.85 -21.65 -18.11
C VAL A 70 1.98 -22.11 -19.56
N ALA A 71 2.09 -21.15 -20.47
CA ALA A 71 2.51 -21.44 -21.84
C ALA A 71 3.92 -22.08 -21.78
N PRO A 72 4.17 -23.21 -22.47
CA PRO A 72 5.50 -23.80 -22.53
C PRO A 72 6.48 -22.77 -23.12
N PRO A 73 7.75 -22.75 -22.69
CA PRO A 73 8.74 -21.84 -23.26
C PRO A 73 8.78 -22.09 -24.77
N ARG A 74 8.52 -21.04 -25.56
CA ARG A 74 8.61 -21.09 -27.02
C ARG A 74 10.04 -21.54 -27.36
N SER A 75 10.18 -22.71 -27.96
CA SER A 75 11.46 -23.20 -28.45
C SER A 75 12.00 -22.18 -29.45
N VAL A 76 13.18 -21.64 -29.16
CA VAL A 76 13.89 -20.77 -30.10
C VAL A 76 14.29 -21.65 -31.29
N PRO A 77 13.85 -21.34 -32.52
CA PRO A 77 14.27 -22.12 -33.68
C PRO A 77 15.78 -21.98 -33.86
N PRO A 78 16.48 -23.06 -34.27
CA PRO A 78 17.93 -23.02 -34.42
C PRO A 78 18.32 -21.98 -35.48
N ALA A 79 19.24 -21.10 -35.12
CA ALA A 79 19.92 -20.21 -36.06
C ALA A 79 20.61 -21.08 -37.13
N GLN A 80 20.29 -20.83 -38.41
CA GLN A 80 21.08 -21.35 -39.52
C GLN A 80 22.13 -20.29 -39.90
N ASP A 81 23.34 -20.77 -40.24
CA ASP A 81 24.58 -20.03 -40.56
C ASP A 81 24.43 -18.83 -41.52
#